data_AF-A0A254S6N3-F1
#
_entry.id   AF-A0A254S6N3-F1
#
_cell.length_a   1.000
_cell.length_b   1.000
_cell.length_c   1.000
_cell.angle_alpha   90.00
_cell.angle_beta   90.00
_cell.angle_gamma   90.00
#
_symmetry.space_group_name_H-M   'P 1'
#
loop_
_entity.id
_entity.type
_entity.pdbx_description
1 polymer ?
#
loop_
_entity_poly.entity_id
_entity_poly.type
_entity_poly.pdbx_seq_one_letter_code
_entity_poly.pdbx_strand_id
1 'polypeptide(L)'
;MLSNLFLQFTHIELLISYPVKDILTLVKRDSRFNVKMLNDIYFEDSFVDESAHRLVMNNVVSWLYERGENPDTFVQRIIDRCAAFEAVPARSVLRSYLPYVSQFYATEDVRQLCLDIIPKRYPLLNESKFLRRELVDGNRKEYFSFRFDSPGVLVTNPMRWFIGLVQIGPILLNTPAYEHIEFKAAQTSFIEALENRATAEMRDDGFIYVSGIKVGKYMTFGDCLSEYGLEWEVEAETKMACIKAIEDVVDEKTGAVLIHKDCYYGCPASVVFLDYKANVVAPEPFNKLMSAVVKQEFDSWQPIQRAQEQLLEAMNDSVTIIYYKSDDSISVNSKHLMRNVPARILRNLLREYTATGREEYENREFKRDPAICMDPLRPNFESRLNRVIAHINGSDDPDKPTEGVKKFFEIERHRRGGFRFVPKCKIIFREE
;
A
#
# COMPACT_ATOMS: atom_id res chain seq x y z
N MET A 1 -1.40 -11.81 11.32
CA MET A 1 -0.79 -10.47 11.24
C MET A 1 0.39 -10.56 10.28
N LEU A 2 0.35 -9.80 9.19
CA LEU A 2 1.32 -9.92 8.10
C LEU A 2 2.52 -9.04 8.36
N SER A 3 3.71 -9.53 8.01
CA SER A 3 4.85 -8.63 7.83
C SER A 3 4.49 -7.65 6.71
N ASN A 4 4.45 -6.36 7.01
CA ASN A 4 4.24 -5.29 6.03
C ASN A 4 5.51 -5.02 5.19
N LEU A 5 6.55 -5.85 5.28
CA LEU A 5 7.86 -5.59 4.67
C LEU A 5 7.77 -5.33 3.15
N PHE A 6 6.93 -6.07 2.44
CA PHE A 6 6.79 -5.88 1.01
C PHE A 6 6.01 -4.60 0.66
N LEU A 7 4.98 -4.27 1.46
CA LEU A 7 4.28 -2.99 1.37
C LEU A 7 5.21 -1.83 1.70
N GLN A 8 6.11 -1.99 2.67
CA GLN A 8 7.17 -1.01 2.99
C GLN A 8 8.06 -0.76 1.80
N PHE A 9 8.62 -1.80 1.18
CA PHE A 9 9.44 -1.65 -0.03
C PHE A 9 8.68 -0.95 -1.15
N THR A 10 7.42 -1.34 -1.37
CA THR A 10 6.55 -0.72 -2.39
C THR A 10 6.31 0.75 -2.10
N HIS A 11 6.00 1.10 -0.85
CA HIS A 11 5.73 2.48 -0.44
C HIS A 11 6.97 3.36 -0.48
N ILE A 12 8.12 2.84 -0.05
CA ILE A 12 9.41 3.54 -0.14
C ILE A 12 9.76 3.80 -1.61
N GLU A 13 9.60 2.81 -2.49
CA GLU A 13 9.83 2.99 -3.92
C GLU A 13 8.89 4.06 -4.52
N LEU A 14 7.62 4.10 -4.10
CA LEU A 14 6.71 5.17 -4.50
C LEU A 14 7.22 6.55 -4.07
N LEU A 15 7.60 6.72 -2.81
CA LEU A 15 8.08 7.99 -2.26
C LEU A 15 9.38 8.49 -2.90
N ILE A 16 10.23 7.59 -3.39
CA ILE A 16 11.49 7.96 -4.03
C ILE A 16 11.30 8.25 -5.51
N SER A 17 10.58 7.39 -6.22
CA SER A 17 10.52 7.44 -7.68
C SER A 17 9.47 8.40 -8.21
N TYR A 18 8.55 8.88 -7.37
CA TYR A 18 7.43 9.72 -7.80
C TYR A 18 7.28 10.99 -6.97
N PRO A 19 6.89 12.11 -7.59
CA PRO A 19 6.49 13.31 -6.85
C PRO A 19 5.29 13.04 -5.95
N VAL A 20 5.25 13.65 -4.75
CA VAL A 20 4.13 13.52 -3.79
C VAL A 20 2.76 13.83 -4.42
N LYS A 21 2.68 14.82 -5.31
CA LYS A 21 1.44 15.17 -6.03
C LYS A 21 0.91 14.01 -6.90
N ASP A 22 1.80 13.18 -7.43
CA ASP A 22 1.43 12.03 -8.27
C ASP A 22 0.98 10.89 -7.36
N ILE A 23 1.69 10.61 -6.27
CA ILE A 23 1.29 9.63 -5.25
C ILE A 23 -0.06 10.01 -4.62
N LEU A 24 -0.35 11.30 -4.49
CA LEU A 24 -1.65 11.78 -4.01
C LEU A 24 -2.80 11.32 -4.94
N THR A 25 -2.55 11.19 -6.24
CA THR A 25 -3.55 10.66 -7.18
C THR A 25 -3.80 9.17 -6.97
N LEU A 26 -2.80 8.39 -6.53
CA LEU A 26 -2.94 6.98 -6.16
C LEU A 26 -3.77 6.83 -4.88
N VAL A 27 -3.40 7.52 -3.81
CA VAL A 27 -4.07 7.38 -2.51
C VAL A 27 -5.50 7.95 -2.54
N LYS A 28 -5.82 8.90 -3.43
CA LYS A 28 -7.19 9.41 -3.59
C LYS A 28 -8.10 8.52 -4.44
N ARG A 29 -7.60 7.43 -5.04
CA ARG A 29 -8.43 6.50 -5.83
C ARG A 29 -9.47 5.77 -5.00
N ASP A 30 -9.14 5.53 -3.73
CA ASP A 30 -9.98 4.75 -2.82
C ASP A 30 -9.95 5.38 -1.42
N SER A 31 -11.13 5.67 -0.87
CA SER A 31 -11.27 6.35 0.43
C SER A 31 -10.72 5.55 1.61
N ARG A 32 -10.44 4.25 1.42
CA ARG A 32 -9.80 3.40 2.43
C ARG A 32 -8.30 3.70 2.60
N PHE A 33 -7.64 4.34 1.63
CA PHE A 33 -6.31 4.93 1.83
C PHE A 33 -6.41 6.15 2.74
N ASN A 34 -6.25 5.92 4.03
CA ASN A 34 -6.24 6.97 5.05
C ASN A 34 -4.85 7.11 5.68
N VAL A 35 -4.67 8.20 6.44
CA VAL A 35 -3.42 8.51 7.14
C VAL A 35 -2.95 7.35 8.03
N LYS A 36 -3.88 6.67 8.71
CA LYS A 36 -3.55 5.50 9.55
C LYS A 36 -2.96 4.37 8.69
N MET A 37 -3.59 4.03 7.57
CA MET A 37 -3.10 2.97 6.68
C MET A 37 -1.71 3.27 6.13
N LEU A 38 -1.43 4.49 5.69
CA LEU A 38 -0.11 4.85 5.20
C LEU A 38 0.96 4.84 6.29
N ASN A 39 0.61 5.26 7.51
CA ASN A 39 1.49 5.11 8.66
C ASN A 39 1.72 3.63 8.99
N ASP A 40 0.68 2.80 8.91
CA ASP A 40 0.80 1.37 9.16
C ASP A 40 1.66 0.64 8.11
N ILE A 41 1.74 1.19 6.91
CA ILE A 41 2.67 0.71 5.87
C ILE A 41 4.08 1.25 6.14
N TYR A 42 4.23 2.54 6.50
CA TYR A 42 5.53 3.19 6.64
C TYR A 42 6.33 2.72 7.87
N PHE A 43 5.67 2.54 9.02
CA PHE A 43 6.36 2.22 10.27
C PHE A 43 6.64 0.72 10.43
N GLU A 44 7.81 0.43 11.02
CA GLU A 44 8.38 -0.92 11.13
C GLU A 44 7.55 -1.87 12.02
N ASP A 45 6.87 -1.36 13.04
CA ASP A 45 6.12 -2.15 14.02
C ASP A 45 4.63 -2.30 13.70
N SER A 46 4.17 -1.70 12.62
CA SER A 46 2.77 -1.76 12.23
C SER A 46 2.44 -3.04 11.47
N PHE A 47 1.18 -3.46 11.58
CA PHE A 47 0.65 -4.62 10.90
C PHE A 47 -0.44 -4.21 9.93
N VAL A 48 -0.44 -4.84 8.76
CA VAL A 48 -1.48 -4.68 7.74
C VAL A 48 -2.16 -6.03 7.56
N ASP A 49 -3.49 -6.04 7.50
CA ASP A 49 -4.24 -7.27 7.20
C ASP A 49 -4.24 -7.58 5.69
N GLU A 50 -4.69 -8.78 5.33
CA GLU A 50 -4.74 -9.25 3.94
C GLU A 50 -5.58 -8.35 3.04
N SER A 51 -6.71 -7.86 3.53
CA SER A 51 -7.62 -7.02 2.76
C SER A 51 -6.98 -5.68 2.41
N ALA A 52 -6.27 -5.08 3.36
CA ALA A 52 -5.51 -3.86 3.20
C ALA A 52 -4.31 -4.07 2.28
N HIS A 53 -3.61 -5.22 2.38
CA HIS A 53 -2.53 -5.57 1.47
C HIS A 53 -3.04 -5.65 0.02
N ARG A 54 -4.11 -6.42 -0.23
CA ARG A 54 -4.73 -6.55 -1.55
C ARG A 54 -5.17 -5.22 -2.11
N LEU A 55 -5.80 -4.40 -1.28
CA LEU A 55 -6.23 -3.07 -1.66
C LEU A 55 -5.07 -2.22 -2.17
N VAL A 56 -3.98 -2.16 -1.41
CA VAL A 56 -2.80 -1.35 -1.75
C VAL A 56 -2.18 -1.84 -3.04
N MET A 57 -1.84 -3.13 -3.11
CA MET A 57 -1.11 -3.68 -4.24
C MET A 57 -1.92 -3.58 -5.54
N ASN A 58 -3.22 -3.86 -5.52
CA ASN A 58 -4.06 -3.74 -6.71
C ASN A 58 -4.17 -2.28 -7.18
N ASN A 59 -4.28 -1.32 -6.26
CA ASN A 59 -4.32 0.10 -6.63
C ASN A 59 -2.98 0.57 -7.17
N VAL A 60 -1.85 0.13 -6.61
CA VAL A 60 -0.50 0.43 -7.12
C VAL A 60 -0.37 -0.10 -8.56
N VAL A 61 -0.67 -1.37 -8.80
CA VAL A 61 -0.59 -1.98 -10.15
C VAL A 61 -1.48 -1.23 -11.14
N SER A 62 -2.75 -1.00 -10.78
CA SER A 62 -3.70 -0.28 -11.63
C SER A 62 -3.24 1.14 -11.95
N TRP A 63 -2.70 1.85 -10.95
CA TRP A 63 -2.18 3.20 -11.10
C TRP A 63 -0.94 3.26 -12.01
N LEU A 64 -0.03 2.29 -11.90
CA LEU A 64 1.13 2.17 -12.80
C LEU A 64 0.69 1.98 -14.25
N TYR A 65 -0.27 1.09 -14.52
CA TYR A 65 -0.79 0.88 -15.87
C TYR A 65 -1.45 2.12 -16.48
N GLU A 66 -2.19 2.90 -15.70
CA GLU A 66 -2.79 4.15 -16.17
C GLU A 66 -1.74 5.16 -16.62
N ARG A 67 -0.64 5.22 -15.87
CA ARG A 67 0.54 6.04 -16.20
C ARG A 67 1.34 5.51 -17.38
N GLY A 68 1.03 4.31 -17.87
CA GLY A 68 1.79 3.66 -18.94
C GLY A 68 3.10 3.06 -18.46
N GLU A 69 3.20 2.75 -17.16
CA GLU A 69 4.38 2.16 -16.56
C GLU A 69 4.21 0.66 -16.35
N ASN A 70 5.28 -0.09 -16.62
CA ASN A 70 5.32 -1.53 -16.44
C ASN A 70 5.50 -1.88 -14.94
N PRO A 71 4.57 -2.61 -14.30
CA PRO A 71 4.71 -3.03 -12.91
C PRO A 71 5.93 -3.94 -12.66
N ASP A 72 6.38 -4.72 -13.65
CA ASP A 72 7.57 -5.57 -13.52
C ASP A 72 8.83 -4.72 -13.44
N THR A 73 8.90 -3.63 -14.21
CA THR A 73 9.97 -2.64 -14.10
C THR A 73 9.93 -1.93 -12.74
N PHE A 74 8.75 -1.64 -12.19
CA PHE A 74 8.61 -1.08 -10.85
C PHE A 74 9.19 -2.04 -9.79
N VAL A 75 8.87 -3.34 -9.86
CA VAL A 75 9.46 -4.36 -8.97
C VAL A 75 10.97 -4.44 -9.15
N GLN A 76 11.46 -4.38 -10.39
CA GLN A 76 12.90 -4.42 -10.66
C GLN A 76 13.63 -3.25 -9.98
N ARG A 77 13.07 -2.04 -9.97
CA ARG A 77 13.68 -0.90 -9.24
C ARG A 77 13.81 -1.17 -7.74
N ILE A 78 12.84 -1.85 -7.12
CA ILE A 78 12.93 -2.27 -5.71
C ILE A 78 14.13 -3.23 -5.52
N ILE A 79 14.27 -4.23 -6.40
CA ILE A 79 15.36 -5.20 -6.37
C ILE A 79 16.71 -4.48 -6.52
N ASP A 80 16.82 -3.57 -7.48
CA ASP A 80 18.04 -2.81 -7.76
C ASP A 80 18.45 -1.93 -6.57
N ARG A 81 17.49 -1.28 -5.90
CA ARG A 81 17.73 -0.52 -4.67
C ARG A 81 18.19 -1.41 -3.52
N CYS A 82 17.59 -2.60 -3.37
CA CYS A 82 18.05 -3.58 -2.39
C CYS A 82 19.49 -4.03 -2.68
N ALA A 83 19.85 -4.23 -3.95
CA ALA A 83 21.21 -4.57 -4.35
C ALA A 83 22.21 -3.44 -4.06
N ALA A 84 21.80 -2.19 -4.25
CA ALA A 84 22.57 -1.01 -3.90
C ALA A 84 22.56 -0.68 -2.40
N PHE A 85 21.74 -1.37 -1.59
CA PHE A 85 21.45 -1.04 -0.19
C PHE A 85 20.98 0.42 0.00
N GLU A 86 20.27 0.95 -1.00
CA GLU A 86 19.68 2.28 -0.98
C GLU A 86 18.23 2.18 -0.47
N ALA A 87 17.87 2.98 0.54
CA ALA A 87 16.50 3.05 1.05
C ALA A 87 15.87 1.72 1.50
N VAL A 88 16.69 0.76 1.93
CA VAL A 88 16.21 -0.52 2.48
C VAL A 88 15.71 -0.29 3.92
N PRO A 89 14.52 -0.79 4.34
CA PRO A 89 14.10 -0.80 5.74
C PRO A 89 14.89 -1.86 6.53
N ALA A 90 16.17 -1.57 6.81
CA ALA A 90 17.14 -2.59 7.24
C ALA A 90 16.81 -3.18 8.61
N ARG A 91 16.21 -2.41 9.52
CA ARG A 91 15.75 -2.91 10.82
C ARG A 91 14.58 -3.88 10.65
N SER A 92 13.55 -3.53 9.86
CA SER A 92 12.45 -4.45 9.51
C SER A 92 12.96 -5.75 8.89
N VAL A 93 13.89 -5.64 7.93
CA VAL A 93 14.52 -6.79 7.28
C VAL A 93 15.26 -7.65 8.32
N LEU A 94 16.16 -7.06 9.09
CA LEU A 94 16.98 -7.78 10.07
C LEU A 94 16.12 -8.48 11.12
N ARG A 95 15.07 -7.82 11.61
CA ARG A 95 14.11 -8.42 12.54
C ARG A 95 13.45 -9.67 11.96
N SER A 96 13.12 -9.66 10.66
CA SER A 96 12.56 -10.83 9.98
C SER A 96 13.53 -12.01 9.86
N TYR A 97 14.84 -11.75 9.95
CA TYR A 97 15.89 -12.77 9.92
C TYR A 97 16.38 -13.20 11.31
N LEU A 98 16.06 -12.44 12.37
CA LEU A 98 16.57 -12.66 13.73
C LEU A 98 16.45 -14.12 14.21
N PRO A 99 15.34 -14.86 13.99
CA PRO A 99 15.22 -16.27 14.40
C PRO A 99 16.17 -17.24 13.68
N TYR A 100 16.77 -16.81 12.56
CA TYR A 100 17.57 -17.66 11.66
C TYR A 100 19.04 -17.26 11.61
N VAL A 101 19.46 -16.21 12.32
CA VAL A 101 20.82 -15.65 12.23
C VAL A 101 21.89 -16.74 12.41
N SER A 102 21.77 -17.58 13.44
CA SER A 102 22.73 -18.67 13.69
C SER A 102 22.80 -19.69 12.56
N GLN A 103 21.68 -19.96 11.89
CA GLN A 103 21.63 -20.90 10.75
C GLN A 103 22.37 -20.33 9.55
N PHE A 104 22.29 -19.02 9.31
CA PHE A 104 23.00 -18.36 8.21
C PHE A 104 24.52 -18.33 8.39
N TYR A 105 25.03 -18.31 9.62
CA TYR A 105 26.48 -18.43 9.87
C TYR A 105 26.97 -19.89 9.83
N ALA A 106 26.07 -20.87 9.90
CA ALA A 106 26.41 -22.29 9.91
C ALA A 106 26.14 -23.00 8.58
N THR A 107 25.38 -22.39 7.66
CA THR A 107 24.98 -23.01 6.40
C THR A 107 26.11 -23.06 5.37
N GLU A 108 26.16 -24.14 4.61
CA GLU A 108 27.05 -24.29 3.43
C GLU A 108 26.44 -23.69 2.16
N ASP A 109 25.16 -23.28 2.22
CA ASP A 109 24.46 -22.62 1.12
C ASP A 109 23.46 -21.59 1.68
N VAL A 110 23.83 -20.33 1.57
CA VAL A 110 23.00 -19.19 2.03
C VAL A 110 21.75 -19.06 1.17
N ARG A 111 21.84 -19.34 -0.13
CA ARG A 111 20.72 -19.19 -1.05
C ARG A 111 19.69 -20.28 -0.85
N GLN A 112 20.12 -21.52 -0.61
CA GLN A 112 19.18 -22.58 -0.25
C GLN A 112 18.47 -22.26 1.08
N LEU A 113 19.21 -21.82 2.10
CA LEU A 113 18.61 -21.45 3.39
C LEU A 113 17.62 -20.28 3.25
N CYS A 114 17.88 -19.31 2.36
CA CYS A 114 16.91 -18.26 2.03
C CYS A 114 15.55 -18.84 1.60
N LEU A 115 15.55 -19.88 0.75
CA LEU A 115 14.31 -20.52 0.31
C LEU A 115 13.67 -21.35 1.43
N ASP A 116 14.48 -22.07 2.22
CA ASP A 116 13.99 -22.93 3.31
C ASP A 116 13.20 -22.17 4.38
N ILE A 117 13.54 -20.90 4.61
CA ILE A 117 12.88 -20.07 5.61
C ILE A 117 11.72 -19.22 5.06
N ILE A 118 11.50 -19.18 3.73
CA ILE A 118 10.37 -18.45 3.12
C ILE A 118 9.04 -18.78 3.83
N PRO A 119 8.66 -20.05 4.02
CA PRO A 119 7.42 -20.42 4.72
C PRO A 119 7.26 -19.77 6.09
N LYS A 120 8.37 -19.68 6.82
CA LYS A 120 8.40 -19.19 8.20
C LYS A 120 8.45 -17.66 8.26
N ARG A 121 9.00 -17.01 7.23
CA ARG A 121 9.02 -15.54 7.09
C ARG A 121 7.73 -14.98 6.51
N TYR A 122 6.99 -15.78 5.75
CA TYR A 122 5.78 -15.39 5.05
C TYR A 122 4.63 -16.35 5.37
N PRO A 123 4.01 -16.23 6.55
CA PRO A 123 2.99 -17.16 7.04
C PRO A 123 1.69 -17.19 6.22
N LEU A 124 1.58 -16.37 5.18
CA LEU A 124 0.51 -16.42 4.17
C LEU A 124 0.67 -17.54 3.15
N LEU A 125 1.88 -18.07 3.05
CA LEU A 125 2.19 -19.19 2.18
C LEU A 125 1.81 -20.47 2.93
N ASN A 126 0.61 -20.96 2.64
CA ASN A 126 0.06 -22.16 3.24
C ASN A 126 0.55 -23.40 2.49
N GLU A 127 0.65 -24.51 3.22
CA GLU A 127 1.07 -25.82 2.70
C GLU A 127 2.35 -25.78 1.85
N SER A 128 3.25 -24.85 2.18
CA SER A 128 4.45 -24.62 1.38
C SER A 128 5.45 -25.76 1.57
N LYS A 129 5.95 -26.31 0.47
CA LYS A 129 6.90 -27.42 0.48
C LYS A 129 7.70 -27.48 -0.81
N PHE A 130 8.80 -28.22 -0.79
CA PHE A 130 9.54 -28.54 -2.01
C PHE A 130 9.06 -29.88 -2.55
N LEU A 131 8.65 -29.89 -3.82
CA LEU A 131 8.19 -31.10 -4.51
C LEU A 131 9.36 -31.91 -5.05
N ARG A 132 10.44 -31.23 -5.42
CA ARG A 132 11.67 -31.84 -5.92
C ARG A 132 12.86 -30.94 -5.64
N ARG A 133 13.99 -31.54 -5.29
CA ARG A 133 15.29 -30.87 -5.16
C ARG A 133 16.37 -31.76 -5.76
N GLU A 134 17.11 -31.22 -6.70
CA GLU A 134 18.17 -31.95 -7.40
C GLU A 134 19.41 -31.07 -7.52
N LEU A 135 20.57 -31.71 -7.55
CA LEU A 135 21.84 -31.09 -7.87
C LEU A 135 22.28 -31.61 -9.24
N VAL A 136 22.27 -30.74 -10.25
CA VAL A 136 22.59 -31.07 -11.65
C VAL A 136 23.68 -30.11 -12.11
N ASP A 137 24.83 -30.64 -12.50
CA ASP A 137 25.97 -29.86 -13.03
C ASP A 137 26.41 -28.69 -12.13
N GLY A 138 26.31 -28.87 -10.81
CA GLY A 138 26.67 -27.84 -9.82
C GLY A 138 25.60 -26.77 -9.59
N ASN A 139 24.44 -26.89 -10.23
CA ASN A 139 23.26 -26.07 -9.96
C ASN A 139 22.21 -26.85 -9.18
N ARG A 140 21.54 -26.17 -8.26
CA ARG A 140 20.32 -26.65 -7.62
C ARG A 140 19.15 -26.40 -8.56
N LYS A 141 18.37 -27.44 -8.80
CA LYS A 141 17.09 -27.40 -9.52
C LYS A 141 15.99 -27.79 -8.56
N GLU A 142 15.15 -26.83 -8.21
CA GLU A 142 14.20 -26.97 -7.12
C GLU A 142 12.79 -26.53 -7.53
N TYR A 143 11.79 -27.29 -7.11
CA TYR A 143 10.37 -26.98 -7.33
C TYR A 143 9.73 -26.69 -5.99
N PHE A 144 9.44 -25.41 -5.74
CA PHE A 144 8.81 -24.93 -4.53
C PHE A 144 7.31 -24.70 -4.78
N SER A 145 6.48 -25.36 -3.97
CA SER A 145 5.02 -25.25 -4.02
C SER A 145 4.52 -24.47 -2.82
N PHE A 146 3.47 -23.67 -3.00
CA PHE A 146 2.74 -22.99 -1.93
C PHE A 146 1.30 -22.66 -2.34
N ARG A 147 0.47 -22.32 -1.36
CA ARG A 147 -0.92 -21.89 -1.54
C ARG A 147 -1.19 -20.58 -0.81
N PHE A 148 -2.16 -19.82 -1.29
CA PHE A 148 -2.90 -18.83 -0.53
C PHE A 148 -4.25 -19.41 -0.12
N ASP A 149 -4.80 -18.98 1.02
CA ASP A 149 -6.14 -19.37 1.47
C ASP A 149 -7.24 -19.00 0.47
N SER A 150 -7.00 -17.92 -0.28
CA SER A 150 -7.84 -17.50 -1.39
C SER A 150 -6.95 -17.08 -2.56
N PRO A 151 -7.24 -17.52 -3.80
CA PRO A 151 -6.54 -17.03 -4.98
C PRO A 151 -6.54 -15.49 -5.03
N GLY A 152 -5.36 -14.91 -5.21
CA GLY A 152 -5.20 -13.45 -5.29
C GLY A 152 -5.44 -12.71 -3.98
N VAL A 153 -5.37 -13.38 -2.81
CA VAL A 153 -5.63 -12.76 -1.49
C VAL A 153 -4.74 -11.55 -1.20
N LEU A 154 -3.51 -11.50 -1.74
CA LEU A 154 -2.57 -10.40 -1.52
C LEU A 154 -2.54 -9.37 -2.63
N VAL A 155 -2.89 -9.77 -3.84
CA VAL A 155 -2.85 -9.00 -5.09
C VAL A 155 -3.38 -9.91 -6.19
N THR A 156 -4.03 -9.35 -7.21
CA THR A 156 -4.63 -10.14 -8.31
C THR A 156 -3.61 -11.08 -8.97
N ASN A 157 -2.44 -10.55 -9.35
CA ASN A 157 -1.33 -11.36 -9.87
C ASN A 157 -0.13 -11.29 -8.91
N PRO A 158 0.08 -12.33 -8.07
CA PRO A 158 1.16 -12.34 -7.07
C PRO A 158 2.52 -12.71 -7.66
N MET A 159 2.60 -13.19 -8.91
CA MET A 159 3.82 -13.78 -9.47
C MET A 159 4.99 -12.80 -9.43
N ARG A 160 4.82 -11.60 -10.01
CA ARG A 160 5.86 -10.56 -10.08
C ARG A 160 6.38 -10.16 -8.69
N TRP A 161 5.46 -10.07 -7.72
CA TRP A 161 5.77 -9.67 -6.35
C TRP A 161 6.49 -10.78 -5.59
N PHE A 162 6.07 -12.03 -5.78
CA PHE A 162 6.76 -13.20 -5.23
C PHE A 162 8.16 -13.35 -5.81
N ILE A 163 8.34 -13.19 -7.13
CA ILE A 163 9.67 -13.22 -7.76
C ILE A 163 10.57 -12.16 -7.13
N GLY A 164 10.09 -10.91 -7.01
CA GLY A 164 10.85 -9.84 -6.37
C GLY A 164 11.23 -10.16 -4.93
N LEU A 165 10.29 -10.70 -4.15
CA LEU A 165 10.52 -11.15 -2.77
C LEU A 165 11.65 -12.18 -2.67
N VAL A 166 11.60 -13.20 -3.53
CA VAL A 166 12.58 -14.28 -3.57
C VAL A 166 13.94 -13.72 -3.97
N GLN A 167 14.01 -12.85 -4.99
CA GLN A 167 15.27 -12.26 -5.45
C GLN A 167 15.95 -11.38 -4.39
N ILE A 168 15.18 -10.61 -3.63
CA ILE A 168 15.72 -9.69 -2.60
C ILE A 168 16.38 -10.46 -1.44
N GLY A 169 15.88 -11.64 -1.09
CA GLY A 169 16.40 -12.46 0.02
C GLY A 169 17.92 -12.63 0.03
N PRO A 170 18.51 -13.31 -0.98
CA PRO A 170 19.96 -13.54 -1.07
C PRO A 170 20.76 -12.24 -1.27
N ILE A 171 20.22 -11.26 -2.01
CA ILE A 171 20.86 -9.96 -2.25
C ILE A 171 21.16 -9.25 -0.93
N LEU A 172 20.17 -9.21 -0.02
CA LEU A 172 20.32 -8.58 1.29
C LEU A 172 21.26 -9.34 2.22
N LEU A 173 21.62 -10.59 1.89
CA LEU A 173 22.53 -11.44 2.66
C LEU A 173 23.91 -11.61 2.00
N ASN A 174 24.35 -10.61 1.24
CA ASN A 174 25.68 -10.58 0.60
C ASN A 174 25.92 -11.72 -0.40
N THR A 175 24.87 -12.21 -1.05
CA THR A 175 24.96 -13.21 -2.12
C THR A 175 24.30 -12.72 -3.40
N PRO A 176 24.66 -13.25 -4.59
CA PRO A 176 23.97 -12.92 -5.82
C PRO A 176 22.52 -13.42 -5.78
N ALA A 177 21.67 -12.76 -6.58
CA ALA A 177 20.30 -13.17 -6.87
C ALA A 177 20.26 -14.59 -7.49
N TYR A 178 19.06 -15.17 -7.60
CA TYR A 178 18.88 -16.44 -8.31
C TYR A 178 18.97 -16.23 -9.81
N GLU A 179 19.68 -17.14 -10.48
CA GLU A 179 19.94 -17.06 -11.92
C GLU A 179 18.68 -17.28 -12.75
N HIS A 180 17.80 -18.20 -12.35
CA HIS A 180 16.51 -18.44 -13.00
C HIS A 180 15.41 -18.71 -11.97
N ILE A 181 14.27 -18.02 -12.12
CA ILE A 181 13.05 -18.24 -11.36
C ILE A 181 11.89 -18.22 -12.35
N GLU A 182 11.03 -19.23 -12.29
CA GLU A 182 9.92 -19.35 -13.22
C GLU A 182 8.72 -20.00 -12.55
N PHE A 183 7.53 -19.46 -12.78
CA PHE A 183 6.30 -20.12 -12.35
C PHE A 183 5.91 -21.18 -13.35
N LYS A 184 5.73 -22.42 -12.87
CA LYS A 184 5.19 -23.53 -13.64
C LYS A 184 3.69 -23.68 -13.45
N ALA A 185 3.19 -23.29 -12.28
CA ALA A 185 1.77 -23.22 -11.97
C ALA A 185 1.46 -22.02 -11.08
N ALA A 186 0.30 -21.40 -11.26
CA ALA A 186 -0.21 -20.30 -10.48
C ALA A 186 -1.66 -20.55 -10.05
N GLN A 187 -2.00 -20.21 -8.80
CA GLN A 187 -3.39 -20.27 -8.32
C GLN A 187 -4.28 -19.21 -8.97
N THR A 188 -3.71 -18.07 -9.37
CA THR A 188 -4.43 -17.02 -10.09
C THR A 188 -5.01 -17.59 -11.39
N SER A 189 -6.29 -17.33 -11.65
CA SER A 189 -6.92 -17.77 -12.89
C SER A 189 -6.33 -17.05 -14.10
N PHE A 190 -6.43 -17.65 -15.29
CA PHE A 190 -5.93 -17.03 -16.51
C PHE A 190 -6.57 -15.66 -16.77
N ILE A 191 -7.87 -15.52 -16.49
CA ILE A 191 -8.60 -14.27 -16.66
C ILE A 191 -8.13 -13.19 -15.68
N GLU A 192 -7.96 -13.55 -14.41
CA GLU A 192 -7.46 -12.59 -13.40
C GLU A 192 -6.04 -12.15 -13.70
N ALA A 193 -5.18 -13.05 -14.20
CA ALA A 193 -3.80 -12.74 -14.57
C ALA A 193 -3.69 -11.72 -15.72
N LEU A 194 -4.74 -11.56 -16.54
CA LEU A 194 -4.82 -10.50 -17.54
C LEU A 194 -5.08 -9.10 -16.93
N GLU A 195 -5.39 -9.00 -15.64
CA GLU A 195 -5.52 -7.74 -14.88
C GLU A 195 -6.41 -6.67 -15.54
N ASN A 196 -7.46 -7.12 -16.25
CA ASN A 196 -8.36 -6.26 -17.06
C ASN A 196 -7.66 -5.46 -18.16
N ARG A 197 -6.46 -5.88 -18.57
CA ARG A 197 -5.66 -5.27 -19.64
C ARG A 197 -5.98 -5.87 -21.00
N ALA A 198 -6.40 -7.13 -21.02
CA ALA A 198 -6.85 -7.81 -22.22
C ALA A 198 -8.04 -8.73 -21.90
N THR A 199 -8.84 -9.01 -22.92
CA THR A 199 -9.98 -9.93 -22.83
C THR A 199 -9.59 -11.27 -23.46
N ALA A 200 -9.88 -12.35 -22.74
CA ALA A 200 -9.74 -13.71 -23.28
C ALA A 200 -11.09 -14.26 -23.71
N GLU A 201 -11.08 -14.99 -24.82
CA GLU A 201 -12.21 -15.72 -25.37
C GLU A 201 -11.88 -17.21 -25.34
N MET A 202 -12.75 -18.00 -24.69
CA MET A 202 -12.72 -19.45 -24.82
C MET A 202 -13.54 -19.85 -26.03
N ARG A 203 -12.96 -20.64 -26.93
CA ARG A 203 -13.64 -21.16 -28.12
C ARG A 203 -13.92 -22.66 -27.96
N ASP A 204 -14.87 -23.17 -28.75
CA ASP A 204 -15.28 -24.58 -28.74
C ASP A 204 -14.15 -25.56 -29.15
N ASP A 205 -13.04 -25.05 -29.68
CA ASP A 205 -11.84 -25.83 -30.01
C ASP A 205 -10.97 -26.19 -28.79
N GLY A 206 -11.36 -25.77 -27.58
CA GLY A 206 -10.64 -26.04 -26.33
C GLY A 206 -9.41 -25.15 -26.11
N PHE A 207 -9.26 -24.10 -26.92
CA PHE A 207 -8.19 -23.11 -26.79
C PHE A 207 -8.74 -21.76 -26.32
N ILE A 208 -7.82 -20.96 -25.80
CA ILE A 208 -8.06 -19.61 -25.32
C ILE A 208 -7.36 -18.65 -26.26
N TYR A 209 -8.11 -17.62 -26.64
CA TYR A 209 -7.65 -16.58 -27.54
C TYR A 209 -7.65 -15.24 -26.84
N VAL A 210 -6.60 -14.45 -27.06
CA VAL A 210 -6.52 -13.04 -26.66
C VAL A 210 -6.23 -12.24 -27.90
N SER A 211 -7.06 -11.22 -28.19
CA SER A 211 -6.97 -10.41 -29.41
C SER A 211 -6.92 -11.26 -30.70
N GLY A 212 -7.63 -12.39 -30.72
CA GLY A 212 -7.66 -13.33 -31.85
C GLY A 212 -6.43 -14.25 -31.98
N ILE A 213 -5.43 -14.10 -31.12
CA ILE A 213 -4.24 -14.96 -31.07
C ILE A 213 -4.49 -16.10 -30.10
N LYS A 214 -4.17 -17.33 -30.50
CA LYS A 214 -4.27 -18.53 -29.66
C LYS A 214 -3.14 -18.51 -28.62
N VAL A 215 -3.48 -18.37 -27.34
CA VAL A 215 -2.51 -18.12 -26.25
C VAL A 215 -2.61 -19.12 -25.10
N GLY A 216 -3.72 -19.86 -24.99
CA GLY A 216 -3.90 -20.85 -23.93
C GLY A 216 -4.58 -22.12 -24.41
N LYS A 217 -4.42 -23.19 -23.66
CA LYS A 217 -5.06 -24.48 -23.90
C LYS A 217 -5.61 -25.03 -22.58
N TYR A 218 -6.82 -25.60 -22.63
CA TYR A 218 -7.37 -26.33 -21.50
C TYR A 218 -6.53 -27.57 -21.18
N MET A 219 -6.13 -27.71 -19.92
CA MET A 219 -5.35 -28.82 -19.39
C MET A 219 -5.83 -29.11 -17.96
N THR A 220 -5.18 -30.06 -17.27
CA THR A 220 -5.38 -30.32 -15.84
C THR A 220 -4.12 -30.01 -15.04
N PHE A 221 -4.26 -29.89 -13.73
CA PHE A 221 -3.08 -29.79 -12.85
C PHE A 221 -2.21 -31.05 -12.90
N GLY A 222 -2.81 -32.23 -13.09
CA GLY A 222 -2.10 -33.49 -13.32
C GLY A 222 -1.21 -33.48 -14.56
N ASP A 223 -1.64 -32.80 -15.63
CA ASP A 223 -0.80 -32.60 -16.82
C ASP A 223 0.43 -31.74 -16.50
N CYS A 224 0.27 -30.67 -15.72
CA CYS A 224 1.38 -29.84 -15.25
C CYS A 224 2.39 -30.68 -14.45
N LEU A 225 1.89 -31.47 -13.49
CA LEU A 225 2.73 -32.33 -12.65
C LEU A 225 3.48 -33.36 -13.50
N SER A 226 2.80 -33.98 -14.46
CA SER A 226 3.40 -34.98 -15.36
C SER A 226 4.47 -34.38 -16.27
N GLU A 227 4.21 -33.20 -16.83
CA GLU A 227 5.16 -32.49 -17.71
C GLU A 227 6.48 -32.17 -16.99
N TYR A 228 6.39 -31.80 -15.71
CA TYR A 228 7.57 -31.48 -14.91
C TYR A 228 8.07 -32.64 -14.05
N GLY A 229 7.46 -33.83 -14.14
CA GLY A 229 7.84 -35.02 -13.36
C GLY A 229 7.73 -34.82 -11.85
N LEU A 230 6.62 -34.23 -11.39
CA LEU A 230 6.35 -33.89 -9.99
C LEU A 230 5.28 -34.81 -9.41
N GLU A 231 5.43 -35.15 -8.14
CA GLU A 231 4.44 -35.92 -7.40
C GLU A 231 3.51 -35.00 -6.60
N TRP A 232 2.26 -35.46 -6.41
CA TRP A 232 1.25 -34.71 -5.65
C TRP A 232 0.38 -35.65 -4.83
N GLU A 233 0.14 -35.26 -3.57
CA GLU A 233 -0.52 -36.10 -2.58
C GLU A 233 -2.04 -36.18 -2.76
N VAL A 234 -2.67 -35.14 -3.34
CA VAL A 234 -4.13 -35.01 -3.40
C VAL A 234 -4.63 -35.36 -4.80
N GLU A 235 -5.07 -36.61 -5.00
CA GLU A 235 -5.51 -37.10 -6.31
C GLU A 235 -6.64 -36.26 -6.92
N ALA A 236 -7.61 -35.80 -6.12
CA ALA A 236 -8.72 -34.98 -6.59
C ALA A 236 -8.26 -33.66 -7.23
N GLU A 237 -7.20 -33.06 -6.70
CA GLU A 237 -6.63 -31.80 -7.20
C GLU A 237 -5.90 -31.99 -8.53
N THR A 238 -5.34 -33.17 -8.79
CA THR A 238 -4.71 -33.48 -10.09
C THR A 238 -5.71 -33.43 -11.25
N LYS A 239 -7.00 -33.63 -10.97
CA LYS A 239 -8.09 -33.60 -11.96
C LYS A 239 -8.66 -32.19 -12.15
N MET A 240 -8.20 -31.20 -11.38
CA MET A 240 -8.69 -29.83 -11.51
C MET A 240 -8.30 -29.23 -12.86
N ALA A 241 -9.29 -28.58 -13.46
CA ALA A 241 -9.17 -27.85 -14.71
C ALA A 241 -8.22 -26.65 -14.57
N CYS A 242 -7.28 -26.51 -15.49
CA CYS A 242 -6.34 -25.40 -15.55
C CYS A 242 -6.14 -24.96 -17.01
N ILE A 243 -5.43 -23.85 -17.20
CA ILE A 243 -5.10 -23.34 -18.52
C ILE A 243 -3.59 -23.29 -18.65
N LYS A 244 -3.01 -24.06 -19.57
CA LYS A 244 -1.61 -23.91 -19.95
C LYS A 244 -1.48 -22.77 -20.95
N ALA A 245 -0.66 -21.79 -20.62
CA ALA A 245 -0.26 -20.75 -21.58
C ALA A 245 0.72 -21.35 -22.60
N ILE A 246 0.44 -21.14 -23.89
CA ILE A 246 1.31 -21.60 -24.99
C ILE A 246 2.15 -20.45 -25.58
N GLU A 247 1.74 -19.21 -25.34
CA GLU A 247 2.45 -18.00 -25.73
C GLU A 247 2.34 -16.96 -24.61
N ASP A 248 3.31 -16.04 -24.56
CA ASP A 248 3.22 -14.89 -23.66
C ASP A 248 2.07 -13.98 -24.10
N VAL A 249 1.37 -13.41 -23.13
CA VAL A 249 0.44 -12.30 -23.37
C VAL A 249 1.05 -11.05 -22.76
N VAL A 250 1.31 -10.05 -23.58
CA VAL A 250 1.96 -8.81 -23.19
C VAL A 250 0.98 -7.65 -23.34
N ASP A 251 0.92 -6.76 -22.34
CA ASP A 251 0.19 -5.51 -22.44
C ASP A 251 0.88 -4.59 -23.47
N GLU A 252 0.21 -4.29 -24.58
CA GLU A 252 0.79 -3.50 -25.67
C GLU A 252 1.21 -2.08 -25.26
N LYS A 253 0.56 -1.50 -24.25
CA LYS A 253 0.82 -0.12 -23.80
C LYS A 253 2.07 -0.02 -22.94
N THR A 254 2.29 -1.00 -22.06
CA THR A 254 3.33 -0.94 -21.03
C THR A 254 4.45 -1.96 -21.23
N GLY A 255 4.23 -2.99 -22.06
CA GLY A 255 5.15 -4.11 -22.22
C GLY A 255 5.16 -5.07 -21.03
N ALA A 256 4.20 -4.96 -20.09
CA ALA A 256 4.09 -5.88 -18.97
C ALA A 256 3.67 -7.27 -19.44
N VAL A 257 4.32 -8.32 -18.94
CA VAL A 257 3.92 -9.69 -19.23
C VAL A 257 2.76 -10.04 -18.29
N LEU A 258 1.59 -10.32 -18.86
CA LEU A 258 0.37 -10.65 -18.14
C LEU A 258 0.26 -12.16 -17.94
N ILE A 259 0.55 -12.90 -19.01
CA ILE A 259 0.57 -14.37 -19.06
C ILE A 259 1.94 -14.80 -19.51
N HIS A 260 2.55 -15.72 -18.76
CA HIS A 260 3.84 -16.31 -19.07
C HIS A 260 3.62 -17.65 -19.79
N LYS A 261 4.26 -17.81 -20.93
CA LYS A 261 4.35 -19.07 -21.68
C LYS A 261 4.80 -20.21 -20.77
N ASP A 262 4.25 -21.40 -21.02
CA ASP A 262 4.52 -22.65 -20.30
C ASP A 262 4.09 -22.68 -18.82
N CYS A 263 3.46 -21.62 -18.32
CA CYS A 263 2.82 -21.59 -17.00
C CYS A 263 1.36 -22.10 -17.08
N TYR A 264 0.95 -22.82 -16.04
CA TYR A 264 -0.43 -23.26 -15.83
C TYR A 264 -1.16 -22.30 -14.89
N TYR A 265 -2.32 -21.82 -15.29
CA TYR A 265 -3.15 -20.87 -14.52
C TYR A 265 -4.42 -21.53 -14.00
N GLY A 266 -4.90 -21.04 -12.85
CA GLY A 266 -6.06 -21.61 -12.14
C GLY A 266 -5.77 -22.94 -11.45
N CYS A 267 -4.53 -23.15 -11.02
CA CYS A 267 -4.11 -24.38 -10.34
C CYS A 267 -4.51 -24.39 -8.85
N PRO A 268 -4.61 -25.57 -8.20
CA PRO A 268 -4.86 -25.66 -6.76
C PRO A 268 -3.72 -25.08 -5.91
N ALA A 269 -2.49 -25.10 -6.43
CA ALA A 269 -1.31 -24.54 -5.79
C ALA A 269 -0.42 -23.83 -6.82
N SER A 270 0.40 -22.91 -6.34
CA SER A 270 1.44 -22.29 -7.15
C SER A 270 2.70 -23.16 -7.07
N VAL A 271 3.38 -23.35 -8.20
CA VAL A 271 4.63 -24.09 -8.29
C VAL A 271 5.67 -23.21 -8.98
N VAL A 272 6.76 -22.95 -8.28
CA VAL A 272 7.88 -22.12 -8.74
C VAL A 272 9.10 -23.00 -8.91
N PHE A 273 9.69 -22.95 -10.11
CA PHE A 273 10.95 -23.57 -10.44
C PHE A 273 12.09 -22.59 -10.22
N LEU A 274 13.17 -23.06 -9.61
CA LEU A 274 14.42 -22.32 -9.43
C LEU A 274 15.59 -23.15 -9.98
N ASP A 275 16.45 -22.50 -10.76
CA ASP A 275 17.73 -23.04 -11.24
C ASP A 275 18.83 -22.04 -10.85
N TYR A 276 19.71 -22.45 -9.93
CA TYR A 276 20.70 -21.56 -9.36
C TYR A 276 21.95 -22.31 -8.90
N LYS A 277 23.12 -21.67 -8.95
CA LYS A 277 24.38 -22.29 -8.53
C LYS A 277 24.36 -22.77 -7.06
N ALA A 278 24.79 -24.00 -6.81
CA ALA A 278 24.83 -24.57 -5.46
C ALA A 278 26.01 -24.03 -4.62
N ASN A 279 25.90 -24.22 -3.31
CA ASN A 279 26.98 -24.05 -2.33
C ASN A 279 27.56 -22.63 -2.30
N VAL A 280 26.67 -21.64 -2.44
CA VAL A 280 27.05 -20.22 -2.33
C VAL A 280 27.05 -19.82 -0.85
N VAL A 281 28.25 -19.57 -0.33
CA VAL A 281 28.48 -19.12 1.05
C VAL A 281 28.69 -17.61 1.11
N ALA A 282 28.29 -16.99 2.21
CA ALA A 282 28.67 -15.63 2.59
C ALA A 282 29.20 -15.66 4.02
N PRO A 283 30.51 -15.40 4.26
CA PRO A 283 31.08 -15.44 5.61
C PRO A 283 30.42 -14.46 6.59
N GLU A 284 30.01 -13.31 6.07
CA GLU A 284 29.41 -12.22 6.82
C GLU A 284 28.08 -11.80 6.15
N PRO A 285 27.04 -12.67 6.22
CA PRO A 285 25.82 -12.49 5.43
C PRO A 285 25.08 -11.20 5.81
N PHE A 286 25.08 -10.83 7.09
CA PHE A 286 24.36 -9.66 7.59
C PHE A 286 25.17 -8.36 7.59
N ASN A 287 26.46 -8.36 7.24
CA ASN A 287 27.33 -7.19 7.44
C ASN A 287 26.82 -5.92 6.73
N LYS A 288 26.33 -6.03 5.48
CA LYS A 288 25.75 -4.87 4.78
C LYS A 288 24.45 -4.39 5.43
N LEU A 289 23.58 -5.31 5.87
CA LEU A 289 22.36 -4.95 6.61
C LEU A 289 22.67 -4.25 7.93
N MET A 290 23.62 -4.79 8.72
CA MET A 290 24.06 -4.18 9.98
C MET A 290 24.66 -2.79 9.74
N SER A 291 25.51 -2.65 8.72
CA SER A 291 26.07 -1.36 8.30
C SER A 291 24.97 -0.37 7.87
N ALA A 292 23.94 -0.87 7.18
CA ALA A 292 22.80 -0.06 6.76
C ALA A 292 21.99 0.42 7.97
N VAL A 293 21.72 -0.41 8.97
CA VAL A 293 21.02 0.02 10.21
C VAL A 293 21.73 1.21 10.87
N VAL A 294 23.08 1.19 10.93
CA VAL A 294 23.87 2.28 11.53
C VAL A 294 23.87 3.54 10.65
N LYS A 295 24.02 3.38 9.32
CA LYS A 295 24.03 4.52 8.37
C LYS A 295 22.66 5.17 8.21
N GLN A 296 21.58 4.40 8.35
CA GLN A 296 20.20 4.85 8.19
C GLN A 296 19.76 5.87 9.23
N GLU A 297 20.45 5.97 10.36
CA GLU A 297 20.17 6.96 11.39
C GLU A 297 20.56 8.40 11.00
N PHE A 298 21.33 8.63 9.92
CA PHE A 298 21.93 9.95 9.68
C PHE A 298 21.54 10.64 8.36
N ASP A 299 21.58 9.99 7.18
CA ASP A 299 21.52 10.75 5.90
C ASP A 299 20.50 10.25 4.84
N SER A 300 20.34 8.94 4.64
CA SER A 300 19.62 8.40 3.47
C SER A 300 18.08 8.45 3.57
N TRP A 301 17.54 8.53 4.78
CA TRP A 301 16.09 8.50 5.02
C TRP A 301 15.42 9.86 5.00
N GLN A 302 16.17 10.97 5.12
CA GLN A 302 15.56 12.30 5.18
C GLN A 302 14.68 12.63 3.97
N PRO A 303 15.07 12.31 2.71
CA PRO A 303 14.21 12.58 1.56
C PRO A 303 12.90 11.78 1.61
N ILE A 304 12.96 10.51 2.02
CA ILE A 304 11.80 9.61 2.13
C ILE A 304 10.88 10.10 3.23
N GLN A 305 11.43 10.46 4.40
CA GLN A 305 10.67 10.99 5.52
C GLN A 305 9.96 12.30 5.13
N ARG A 306 10.66 13.23 4.46
CA ARG A 306 10.05 14.47 3.97
C ARG A 306 8.93 14.19 2.96
N ALA A 307 9.12 13.24 2.05
CA ALA A 307 8.09 12.86 1.09
C ALA A 307 6.87 12.22 1.80
N GLN A 308 7.10 11.39 2.82
CA GLN A 308 6.03 10.83 3.66
C GLN A 308 5.26 11.93 4.39
N GLU A 309 5.95 12.85 5.07
CA GLU A 309 5.33 13.97 5.79
C GLU A 309 4.51 14.86 4.85
N GLN A 310 5.05 15.20 3.67
CA GLN A 310 4.34 15.95 2.65
C GLN A 310 3.11 15.21 2.11
N LEU A 311 3.19 13.90 1.92
CA LEU A 311 2.06 13.09 1.48
C LEU A 311 0.96 13.09 2.53
N LEU A 312 1.30 12.86 3.81
CA LEU A 312 0.34 12.90 4.91
C LEU A 312 -0.31 14.28 5.05
N GLU A 313 0.48 15.35 4.91
CA GLU A 313 -0.03 16.72 4.92
C GLU A 313 -0.96 17.01 3.73
N ALA A 314 -0.64 16.52 2.54
CA ALA A 314 -1.46 16.68 1.34
C ALA A 314 -2.73 15.81 1.34
N MET A 315 -2.71 14.71 2.10
CA MET A 315 -3.87 13.85 2.33
C MET A 315 -4.81 14.37 3.39
N ASN A 316 -4.31 15.13 4.37
CA ASN A 316 -5.17 15.89 5.25
C ASN A 316 -5.93 16.89 4.38
N ASP A 317 -7.23 16.63 4.18
CA ASP A 317 -8.12 17.55 3.48
C ASP A 317 -7.86 18.96 3.98
N SER A 318 -7.75 19.93 3.08
CA SER A 318 -7.61 21.32 3.48
C SER A 318 -8.90 22.04 3.22
N VAL A 319 -9.38 22.79 4.19
CA VAL A 319 -10.51 23.70 4.01
C VAL A 319 -10.01 25.13 3.97
N THR A 320 -10.37 25.86 2.92
CA THR A 320 -10.09 27.29 2.83
C THR A 320 -11.25 28.07 3.43
N ILE A 321 -10.95 28.89 4.43
CA ILE A 321 -11.93 29.75 5.09
C ILE A 321 -11.50 31.20 4.90
N ILE A 322 -12.36 32.00 4.25
CA ILE A 322 -12.09 33.41 3.98
C ILE A 322 -13.10 34.24 4.77
N TYR A 323 -12.59 35.16 5.60
CA TYR A 323 -13.38 36.22 6.22
C TYR A 323 -13.32 37.50 5.39
N TYR A 324 -14.46 38.00 4.93
CA TYR A 324 -14.56 39.27 4.20
C TYR A 324 -14.91 40.40 5.17
N LYS A 325 -13.99 41.36 5.33
CA LYS A 325 -14.14 42.51 6.23
C LYS A 325 -15.20 43.50 5.75
N SER A 326 -15.46 43.54 4.45
CA SER A 326 -16.40 44.50 3.85
C SER A 326 -17.83 44.32 4.35
N ASP A 327 -18.23 43.09 4.68
CA ASP A 327 -19.62 42.75 5.03
C ASP A 327 -19.73 41.80 6.24
N ASP A 328 -18.65 41.63 6.99
CA ASP A 328 -18.54 40.69 8.12
C ASP A 328 -19.04 39.27 7.74
N SER A 329 -18.59 38.71 6.60
CA SER A 329 -19.01 37.37 6.15
C SER A 329 -17.87 36.35 6.13
N ILE A 330 -18.21 35.07 6.26
CA ILE A 330 -17.28 33.94 6.10
C ILE A 330 -17.75 33.06 4.96
N SER A 331 -16.80 32.65 4.11
CA SER A 331 -16.97 31.57 3.16
C SER A 331 -16.07 30.39 3.49
N VAL A 332 -16.53 29.18 3.17
CA VAL A 332 -15.80 27.92 3.27
C VAL A 332 -15.72 27.32 1.87
N ASN A 333 -14.51 27.13 1.34
CA ASN A 333 -14.25 26.71 -0.04
C ASN A 333 -15.08 27.51 -1.05
N SER A 334 -15.02 28.85 -0.93
CA SER A 334 -15.74 29.81 -1.77
C SER A 334 -17.27 29.77 -1.69
N LYS A 335 -17.85 28.99 -0.76
CA LYS A 335 -19.30 29.01 -0.49
C LYS A 335 -19.58 29.81 0.78
N HIS A 336 -20.49 30.76 0.70
CA HIS A 336 -20.89 31.56 1.86
C HIS A 336 -21.44 30.65 2.98
N LEU A 337 -20.90 30.79 4.20
CA LEU A 337 -21.31 30.04 5.39
C LEU A 337 -22.21 30.88 6.29
N MET A 338 -21.74 32.05 6.72
CA MET A 338 -22.44 32.91 7.68
C MET A 338 -21.96 34.36 7.59
N ARG A 339 -22.70 35.28 8.22
CA ARG A 339 -22.42 36.72 8.22
C ARG A 339 -22.71 37.40 9.57
N ASN A 340 -22.26 38.64 9.72
CA ASN A 340 -22.37 39.48 10.91
C ASN A 340 -21.69 38.85 12.14
N VAL A 341 -22.31 38.97 13.32
CA VAL A 341 -21.67 38.57 14.58
C VAL A 341 -21.28 37.09 14.64
N PRO A 342 -22.08 36.12 14.15
CA PRO A 342 -21.62 34.73 14.05
C PRO A 342 -20.29 34.58 13.28
N ALA A 343 -20.13 35.30 12.17
CA ALA A 343 -18.89 35.29 11.40
C ALA A 343 -17.72 35.88 12.21
N ARG A 344 -17.95 36.94 12.99
CA ARG A 344 -16.91 37.52 13.88
C ARG A 344 -16.49 36.59 15.00
N ILE A 345 -17.43 35.82 15.56
CA ILE A 345 -17.14 34.78 16.55
C ILE A 345 -16.21 33.74 15.93
N LEU A 346 -16.59 33.18 14.78
CA LEU A 346 -15.78 32.16 14.11
C LEU A 346 -14.42 32.71 13.65
N ARG A 347 -14.36 33.95 13.14
CA ARG A 347 -13.11 34.64 12.80
C ARG A 347 -12.12 34.66 13.95
N ASN A 348 -12.55 35.13 15.13
CA ASN A 348 -11.63 35.29 16.25
C ASN A 348 -11.13 33.94 16.77
N LEU A 349 -12.01 32.93 16.77
CA LEU A 349 -11.64 31.54 17.03
C LEU A 349 -10.58 31.05 16.02
N LEU A 350 -10.83 31.19 14.72
CA LEU A 350 -9.92 30.73 13.67
C LEU A 350 -8.58 31.46 13.71
N ARG A 351 -8.58 32.75 14.03
CA ARG A 351 -7.36 33.55 14.20
C ARG A 351 -6.52 33.08 15.39
N GLU A 352 -7.15 32.77 16.53
CA GLU A 352 -6.43 32.22 17.69
C GLU A 352 -5.92 30.81 17.42
N TYR A 353 -6.75 29.94 16.84
CA TYR A 353 -6.36 28.59 16.45
C TYR A 353 -5.17 28.59 15.48
N THR A 354 -5.22 29.41 14.42
CA THR A 354 -4.12 29.47 13.43
C THR A 354 -2.84 30.10 13.98
N ALA A 355 -2.93 30.99 14.97
CA ALA A 355 -1.76 31.61 15.59
C ALA A 355 -1.11 30.74 16.68
N THR A 356 -1.91 29.96 17.42
CA THR A 356 -1.45 29.31 18.67
C THR A 356 -1.72 27.81 18.77
N GLY A 357 -2.56 27.26 17.88
CA GLY A 357 -3.05 25.88 17.98
C GLY A 357 -4.08 25.65 19.09
N ARG A 358 -4.55 26.70 19.77
CA ARG A 358 -5.52 26.60 20.87
C ARG A 358 -6.87 26.05 20.37
N GLU A 359 -7.36 25.02 21.04
CA GLU A 359 -8.65 24.38 20.71
C GLU A 359 -9.75 24.64 21.76
N GLU A 360 -9.40 25.06 22.99
CA GLU A 360 -10.36 25.24 24.09
C GLU A 360 -10.57 26.70 24.47
N TYR A 361 -11.85 27.09 24.58
CA TYR A 361 -12.29 28.48 24.69
C TYR A 361 -13.35 28.64 25.79
N GLU A 362 -13.34 29.77 26.50
CA GLU A 362 -14.33 30.16 27.51
C GLU A 362 -15.31 31.21 26.98
N ASN A 363 -16.62 31.08 27.24
CA ASN A 363 -17.61 32.04 26.74
C ASN A 363 -17.36 33.48 27.22
N ARG A 364 -16.70 33.66 28.37
CA ARG A 364 -16.38 34.97 28.95
C ARG A 364 -15.36 35.74 28.13
N GLU A 365 -14.43 35.08 27.45
CA GLU A 365 -13.40 35.76 26.65
C GLU A 365 -14.03 36.42 25.42
N PHE A 366 -14.94 35.71 24.73
CA PHE A 366 -15.67 36.24 23.57
C PHE A 366 -16.71 37.32 23.94
N LYS A 367 -17.35 37.22 25.11
CA LYS A 367 -18.31 38.24 25.59
C LYS A 367 -17.68 39.60 25.85
N ARG A 368 -16.39 39.62 26.19
CA ARG A 368 -15.63 40.84 26.52
C ARG A 368 -14.90 41.42 25.32
N ASP A 369 -14.85 40.69 24.21
CA ASP A 369 -14.15 41.12 23.01
C ASP A 369 -14.97 42.18 22.24
N PRO A 370 -14.48 43.43 22.15
CA PRO A 370 -15.17 44.50 21.44
C PRO A 370 -15.27 44.25 19.94
N ALA A 371 -14.44 43.37 19.36
CA ALA A 371 -14.55 42.95 17.96
C ALA A 371 -15.76 42.02 17.71
N ILE A 372 -16.35 41.45 18.76
CA ILE A 372 -17.45 40.48 18.66
C ILE A 372 -18.76 41.11 19.12
N CYS A 373 -18.75 41.69 20.31
CA CYS A 373 -19.93 42.26 20.95
C CYS A 373 -19.83 43.79 21.00
N MET A 374 -20.71 44.48 20.26
CA MET A 374 -20.79 45.95 20.28
C MET A 374 -21.44 46.51 21.55
N ASP A 375 -22.29 45.73 22.24
CA ASP A 375 -22.90 46.10 23.52
C ASP A 375 -22.48 45.11 24.61
N PRO A 376 -21.53 45.48 25.49
CA PRO A 376 -21.07 44.64 26.59
C PRO A 376 -22.11 44.42 27.69
N LEU A 377 -23.15 45.27 27.77
CA LEU A 377 -24.16 45.23 28.84
C LEU A 377 -25.27 44.22 28.53
N ARG A 378 -25.53 43.89 27.26
CA ARG A 378 -26.49 42.86 26.82
C ARG A 378 -25.99 42.02 25.63
N PRO A 379 -24.86 41.32 25.76
CA PRO A 379 -24.34 40.50 24.67
C PRO A 379 -25.24 39.26 24.53
N ASN A 380 -26.09 39.21 23.52
CA ASN A 380 -26.85 38.01 23.15
C ASN A 380 -25.93 36.92 22.55
N PHE A 381 -24.81 36.66 23.22
CA PHE A 381 -23.70 35.85 22.77
C PHE A 381 -24.08 34.38 22.65
N GLU A 382 -24.78 33.82 23.65
CA GLU A 382 -25.19 32.40 23.62
C GLU A 382 -26.07 32.08 22.40
N SER A 383 -27.03 32.94 22.08
CA SER A 383 -27.86 32.77 20.88
C SER A 383 -27.03 32.84 19.60
N ARG A 384 -26.05 33.74 19.53
CA ARG A 384 -25.16 33.91 18.38
C ARG A 384 -24.18 32.75 18.23
N LEU A 385 -23.62 32.25 19.34
CA LEU A 385 -22.78 31.05 19.38
C LEU A 385 -23.58 29.83 18.94
N ASN A 386 -24.84 29.68 19.37
CA ASN A 386 -25.72 28.62 18.88
C ASN A 386 -25.90 28.66 17.36
N ARG A 387 -26.01 29.85 16.76
CA ARG A 387 -26.05 29.97 15.30
C ARG A 387 -24.73 29.53 14.65
N VAL A 388 -23.59 29.88 15.23
CA VAL A 388 -22.28 29.40 14.74
C VAL A 388 -22.23 27.87 14.78
N ILE A 389 -22.59 27.27 15.92
CA ILE A 389 -22.61 25.81 16.09
C ILE A 389 -23.57 25.16 15.08
N ALA A 390 -24.78 25.71 14.88
CA ALA A 390 -25.74 25.16 13.93
C ALA A 390 -25.25 25.26 12.46
N HIS A 391 -24.62 26.38 12.07
CA HIS A 391 -24.06 26.51 10.73
C HIS A 391 -22.86 25.57 10.49
N ILE A 392 -22.07 25.29 11.54
CA ILE A 392 -20.89 24.42 11.45
C ILE A 392 -21.30 22.96 11.53
N ASN A 393 -21.97 22.55 12.60
CA ASN A 393 -22.28 21.16 12.88
C ASN A 393 -23.47 20.65 12.05
N GLY A 394 -24.23 21.55 11.42
CA GLY A 394 -25.50 21.24 10.79
C GLY A 394 -26.67 21.34 11.77
N SER A 395 -27.87 21.07 11.26
CA SER A 395 -29.12 21.07 12.02
C SER A 395 -29.88 19.77 11.73
N ASP A 396 -30.27 19.06 12.79
CA ASP A 396 -31.14 17.87 12.74
C ASP A 396 -32.64 18.26 12.82
N ASP A 397 -32.96 19.54 12.58
CA ASP A 397 -34.34 20.03 12.50
C ASP A 397 -35.08 19.29 11.36
N PRO A 398 -36.17 18.53 11.67
CA PRO A 398 -36.92 17.77 10.69
C PRO A 398 -37.43 18.62 9.50
N ASP A 399 -37.67 19.91 9.72
CA ASP A 399 -38.27 20.79 8.71
C ASP A 399 -37.21 21.40 7.77
N LYS A 400 -35.94 21.49 8.20
CA LYS A 400 -34.82 22.07 7.41
C LYS A 400 -33.46 21.44 7.78
N PRO A 401 -33.19 20.20 7.33
CA PRO A 401 -31.90 19.58 7.54
C PRO A 401 -30.81 20.35 6.79
N THR A 402 -29.69 20.60 7.47
CA THR A 402 -28.50 21.18 6.83
C THR A 402 -27.26 20.41 7.26
N GLU A 403 -26.42 20.02 6.30
CA GLU A 403 -25.18 19.26 6.59
C GLU A 403 -24.08 20.12 7.23
N GLY A 404 -24.22 21.46 7.20
CA GLY A 404 -23.21 22.40 7.70
C GLY A 404 -21.85 22.21 7.04
N VAL A 405 -20.79 22.37 7.83
CA VAL A 405 -19.38 22.13 7.45
C VAL A 405 -18.67 21.17 8.42
N LYS A 406 -19.43 20.37 9.17
CA LYS A 406 -18.97 19.46 10.24
C LYS A 406 -17.91 18.46 9.79
N LYS A 407 -17.87 18.15 8.49
CA LYS A 407 -16.86 17.29 7.88
C LYS A 407 -15.45 17.89 7.89
N PHE A 408 -15.33 19.22 7.94
CA PHE A 408 -14.05 19.93 7.93
C PHE A 408 -13.60 20.32 9.35
N PHE A 409 -14.53 20.74 10.19
CA PHE A 409 -14.32 21.10 11.59
C PHE A 409 -15.65 21.16 12.33
N GLU A 410 -15.63 20.99 13.64
CA GLU A 410 -16.81 21.08 14.50
C GLU A 410 -16.55 21.91 15.76
N ILE A 411 -17.63 22.34 16.40
CA ILE A 411 -17.57 22.99 17.72
C ILE A 411 -18.35 22.14 18.72
N GLU A 412 -17.68 21.72 19.79
CA GLU A 412 -18.27 20.95 20.89
C GLU A 412 -18.49 21.83 22.13
N ARG A 413 -19.60 21.64 22.83
CA ARG A 413 -19.85 22.33 24.10
C ARG A 413 -19.07 21.66 25.23
N HIS A 414 -18.34 22.45 26.01
CA HIS A 414 -17.59 21.97 27.16
C HIS A 414 -18.38 22.20 28.47
N ARG A 415 -18.29 21.26 29.43
CA ARG A 415 -19.13 21.23 30.66
C ARG A 415 -18.95 22.44 31.61
N ARG A 416 -17.92 23.28 31.41
CA ARG A 416 -17.57 24.43 32.28
C ARG A 416 -17.86 25.81 31.68
N GLY A 417 -18.85 25.94 30.79
CA GLY A 417 -19.24 27.26 30.23
C GLY A 417 -18.32 27.77 29.12
N GLY A 418 -17.80 26.84 28.31
CA GLY A 418 -16.94 27.08 27.17
C GLY A 418 -17.24 26.13 26.01
N PHE A 419 -16.39 26.15 24.99
CA PHE A 419 -16.48 25.27 23.83
C PHE A 419 -15.10 24.86 23.33
N ARG A 420 -15.05 23.73 22.62
CA ARG A 420 -13.86 23.21 21.96
C ARG A 420 -14.03 23.30 20.45
N PHE A 421 -13.05 23.85 19.76
CA PHE A 421 -12.90 23.75 18.32
C PHE A 421 -12.18 22.46 17.98
N VAL A 422 -12.77 21.65 17.10
CA VAL A 422 -12.23 20.35 16.70
C VAL A 422 -11.98 20.38 15.18
N PRO A 423 -10.74 20.65 14.74
CA PRO A 423 -10.40 20.57 13.33
C PRO A 423 -10.38 19.11 12.87
N LYS A 424 -11.02 18.80 11.74
CA LYS A 424 -10.98 17.45 11.12
C LYS A 424 -10.07 17.38 9.91
N CYS A 425 -9.54 18.54 9.52
CA CYS A 425 -8.79 18.74 8.31
C CYS A 425 -7.93 20.02 8.48
N LYS A 426 -6.95 20.25 7.61
CA LYS A 426 -6.08 21.42 7.68
C LYS A 426 -6.87 22.70 7.41
N ILE A 427 -6.86 23.64 8.36
CA ILE A 427 -7.54 24.92 8.22
C ILE A 427 -6.62 25.95 7.54
N ILE A 428 -7.00 26.42 6.36
CA ILE A 428 -6.36 27.56 5.69
C ILE A 428 -7.24 28.79 5.89
N PHE A 429 -6.94 29.62 6.89
CA PHE A 429 -7.70 30.82 7.21
C PHE A 429 -7.06 32.07 6.58
N ARG A 430 -7.89 32.91 5.94
CA ARG A 430 -7.48 34.21 5.37
C ARG A 430 -8.51 35.28 5.70
N GLU A 431 -8.04 36.53 5.77
CA GLU A 431 -8.90 37.70 5.89
C GLU A 431 -8.71 38.61 4.68
N GLU A 432 -9.82 38.99 4.03
CA GLU A 432 -9.87 39.86 2.85
C GLU A 432 -10.60 41.16 3.14
#